data_AF-A0A1Y2K054-F1
#
_entry.id   AF-A0A1Y2K054-F1
#
_cell.length_a   1.000
_cell.length_b   1.000
_cell.length_c   1.000
_cell.angle_alpha   90.00
_cell.angle_beta   90.00
_cell.angle_gamma   90.00
#
_symmetry.space_group_name_H-M   'P 1'
#
loop_
_entity.id
_entity.type
_entity.pdbx_description
1 polymer ?
#
loop_
_entity_poly.entity_id
_entity_poly.type
_entity_poly.pdbx_seq_one_letter_code
_entity_poly.pdbx_strand_id
1 'polypeptide(L)'
;MIERKHERVELDTECTLYFKNQSDIMARAKDVSIGGMKVGCDDLKLLYPHITDHCLAEFLLEVDDGVQIKNIFLQVKAKIVNGFSDGVGLAFQGLDQETLGLLEKVVRKSLQAGDVDALKQKDGVSMRSDALAILKAQLGDHIVDAVNEIFIAFLGMSAEAGPFVERSHFDEYEPPDTEVTALIMFNGGITGGVHLCSPLHFGIQAAGAMLMDDSLDFKREQEEMVWDALGEIANQIAGGIQTRISGNFDEINLTPPNVIVGPNFKINYSKSLSSARQFFKSQAGPFYVECFFA
;
A
#
# COMPACT_ATOMS: atom_id res chain seq x y z
N MET A 1 36.74 36.88 2.57
CA MET A 1 36.35 35.54 3.07
C MET A 1 34.84 35.59 3.26
N ILE A 2 34.06 35.15 2.26
CA ILE A 2 32.60 35.25 2.29
C ILE A 2 32.10 34.04 3.08
N GLU A 3 31.57 34.26 4.27
CA GLU A 3 30.82 33.24 5.02
C GLU A 3 29.58 32.89 4.19
N ARG A 4 29.67 31.84 3.37
CA ARG A 4 28.48 31.14 2.89
C ARG A 4 27.89 30.44 4.12
N LYS A 5 27.03 31.12 4.87
CA LYS A 5 26.05 30.46 5.74
C LYS A 5 25.30 29.50 4.83
N HIS A 6 25.65 28.22 4.86
CA HIS A 6 24.85 27.18 4.25
C HIS A 6 23.45 27.32 4.86
N GLU A 7 22.48 27.73 4.04
CA GLU A 7 21.08 27.73 4.43
C GLU A 7 20.72 26.28 4.78
N ARG A 8 20.74 26.00 6.07
CA ARG A 8 20.16 24.79 6.65
C ARG A 8 18.74 25.13 6.98
N VAL A 9 17.84 24.23 6.63
CA VAL A 9 16.45 24.35 7.01
C VAL A 9 16.12 23.15 7.86
N GLU A 10 15.42 23.43 8.95
CA GLU A 10 14.92 22.41 9.84
C GLU A 10 13.81 21.65 9.10
N LEU A 11 14.15 20.46 8.64
CA LEU A 11 13.19 19.45 8.22
C LEU A 11 13.19 18.39 9.31
N ASP A 12 12.02 18.07 9.85
CA ASP A 12 11.81 16.97 10.80
C ASP A 12 10.83 15.98 10.16
N THR A 13 11.38 14.94 9.53
CA THR A 13 10.60 13.91 8.82
C THR A 13 11.22 12.53 9.05
N GLU A 14 10.40 11.50 8.89
CA GLU A 14 10.86 10.12 8.92
C GLU A 14 11.81 9.86 7.74
N CYS A 15 12.88 9.12 8.02
CA CYS A 15 13.89 8.77 7.05
C CYS A 15 14.35 7.31 7.22
N THR A 16 14.41 6.55 6.15
CA THR A 16 14.91 5.17 6.17
C THR A 16 16.24 5.09 5.44
N LEU A 17 17.23 4.44 6.06
CA LEU A 17 18.56 4.23 5.47
C LEU A 17 18.71 2.78 5.03
N TYR A 18 18.95 2.58 3.73
CA TYR A 18 19.18 1.27 3.14
C TYR A 18 20.67 1.05 2.87
N PHE A 19 21.21 -0.04 3.43
CA PHE A 19 22.59 -0.48 3.22
C PHE A 19 22.61 -1.77 2.39
N LYS A 20 23.65 -1.96 1.57
CA LYS A 20 23.70 -3.06 0.59
C LYS A 20 23.57 -4.47 1.18
N ASN A 21 23.96 -4.69 2.44
CA ASN A 21 24.12 -6.02 3.04
C ASN A 21 23.53 -6.15 4.46
N GLN A 22 22.65 -5.23 4.88
CA GLN A 22 22.10 -5.22 6.24
C GLN A 22 20.64 -4.79 6.25
N SER A 23 19.96 -5.06 7.38
CA SER A 23 18.65 -4.50 7.69
C SER A 23 18.68 -2.98 7.61
N ASP A 24 17.60 -2.42 7.09
CA ASP A 24 17.32 -0.99 7.03
C ASP A 24 17.27 -0.37 8.43
N ILE A 25 17.70 0.89 8.52
CA ILE A 25 17.68 1.65 9.77
C ILE A 25 16.65 2.76 9.63
N MET A 26 15.59 2.69 10.44
CA MET A 26 14.68 3.81 10.62
C MET A 26 15.36 4.91 11.42
N ALA A 27 15.30 6.12 10.89
CA ALA A 27 15.85 7.33 11.45
C ALA A 27 14.89 8.50 11.23
N ARG A 28 15.28 9.66 11.74
CA ARG A 28 14.59 10.93 11.58
C ARG A 28 15.56 11.88 10.93
N ALA A 29 15.22 12.39 9.76
CA ALA A 29 15.97 13.46 9.13
C ALA A 29 15.80 14.72 9.99
N LYS A 30 16.92 15.33 10.33
CA LYS A 30 17.06 16.60 11.05
C LYS A 30 17.95 17.47 10.18
N ASP A 31 17.69 18.76 10.09
CA ASP A 31 18.58 19.71 9.38
C ASP A 31 18.98 19.28 7.96
N VAL A 32 18.07 19.43 6.99
CA VAL A 32 18.39 19.18 5.59
C VAL A 32 19.06 20.42 4.99
N SER A 33 20.13 20.17 4.25
CA SER A 33 20.88 21.17 3.51
C SER A 33 21.05 20.73 2.06
N ILE A 34 21.54 21.65 1.25
CA ILE A 34 21.79 21.45 -0.18
C ILE A 34 22.64 20.19 -0.43
N GLY A 35 23.72 20.02 0.33
CA GLY A 35 24.67 18.92 0.10
C GLY A 35 24.44 17.67 0.95
N GLY A 36 23.40 17.63 1.78
CA GLY A 36 23.25 16.54 2.74
C GLY A 36 22.29 16.85 3.87
N MET A 37 22.12 15.90 4.77
CA MET A 37 21.20 16.01 5.90
C MET A 37 21.85 15.45 7.16
N LYS A 38 21.30 15.78 8.32
CA LYS A 38 21.58 15.05 9.55
C LYS A 38 20.47 14.03 9.76
N VAL A 39 20.80 12.87 10.31
CA VAL A 39 19.82 11.84 10.66
C VAL A 39 20.10 11.37 12.07
N GLY A 40 19.05 11.24 12.88
CA GLY A 40 19.14 10.67 14.23
C GLY A 40 18.15 9.52 14.39
N CYS A 41 18.46 8.55 15.23
CA CYS A 41 17.54 7.48 15.62
C CYS A 41 17.62 7.28 17.14
N ASP A 42 16.68 6.48 17.68
CA ASP A 42 16.59 6.25 19.13
C ASP A 42 17.81 5.49 19.68
N ASP A 43 18.44 4.63 18.87
CA ASP A 43 19.70 3.96 19.20
C ASP A 43 20.81 4.33 18.20
N LEU A 44 21.55 5.41 18.50
CA LEU A 44 22.66 5.88 17.66
C LEU A 44 23.77 4.85 17.46
N LYS A 45 23.87 3.82 18.31
CA LYS A 45 24.84 2.73 18.13
C LYS A 45 24.58 1.93 16.86
N LEU A 46 23.37 2.01 16.30
CA LEU A 46 23.04 1.42 15.01
C LEU A 46 23.68 2.20 13.85
N LEU A 47 23.86 3.52 13.97
CA LEU A 47 24.35 4.37 12.88
C LEU A 47 25.87 4.52 12.86
N TYR A 48 26.52 4.59 14.03
CA TYR A 48 27.98 4.82 14.10
C TYR A 48 28.86 3.79 13.38
N PRO A 49 28.53 2.48 13.37
CA PRO A 49 29.30 1.49 12.62
C PRO A 49 29.33 1.75 11.11
N HIS A 50 28.37 2.51 10.59
CA HIS A 50 28.21 2.83 9.18
C HIS A 50 28.84 4.15 8.77
N ILE A 51 29.59 4.82 9.65
CA ILE A 51 30.36 6.00 9.22
C ILE A 51 31.29 5.56 8.10
N THR A 52 31.32 6.37 7.04
CA THR A 52 31.97 6.13 5.74
C THR A 52 31.24 5.21 4.76
N ASP A 53 30.21 4.48 5.18
CA ASP A 53 29.42 3.65 4.28
C ASP A 53 28.56 4.48 3.33
N HIS A 54 28.25 3.87 2.18
CA HIS A 54 27.28 4.39 1.23
C HIS A 54 25.91 3.77 1.52
N CYS A 55 24.88 4.61 1.52
CA CYS A 55 23.49 4.19 1.72
C CYS A 55 22.58 4.85 0.70
N LEU A 56 21.36 4.33 0.59
CA LEU A 56 20.24 5.05 0.00
C LEU A 56 19.43 5.64 1.17
N ALA A 57 19.23 6.95 1.19
CA ALA A 57 18.40 7.62 2.18
C ALA A 57 17.04 7.93 1.56
N GLU A 58 15.97 7.39 2.13
CA GLU A 58 14.58 7.69 1.75
C GLU A 58 13.93 8.58 2.79
N PHE A 59 13.19 9.62 2.39
CA PHE A 59 12.45 10.48 3.32
C PHE A 59 11.20 11.09 2.66
N LEU A 60 10.19 11.38 3.49
CA LEU A 60 8.89 11.87 3.03
C LEU A 60 8.90 13.38 2.73
N LEU A 61 8.31 13.75 1.60
CA LEU A 61 8.07 15.12 1.15
C LEU A 61 6.58 15.40 0.99
N GLU A 62 6.11 16.52 1.53
CA GLU A 62 4.77 17.05 1.26
C GLU A 62 4.84 18.06 0.11
N VAL A 63 4.06 17.81 -0.95
CA VAL A 63 3.99 18.68 -2.14
C VAL A 63 2.58 19.21 -2.30
N ASP A 64 2.43 20.53 -2.26
CA ASP A 64 1.16 21.19 -2.58
C ASP A 64 1.13 21.53 -4.07
N ASP A 65 0.21 20.92 -4.83
CA ASP A 65 0.02 21.21 -6.25
C ASP A 65 -1.05 22.29 -6.52
N GLY A 66 -1.53 22.96 -5.45
CA GLY A 66 -2.58 23.98 -5.50
C GLY A 66 -4.00 23.40 -5.50
N VAL A 67 -4.15 22.08 -5.61
CA VAL A 67 -5.43 21.36 -5.53
C VAL A 67 -5.43 20.41 -4.33
N GLN A 68 -4.32 19.73 -4.08
CA GLN A 68 -4.15 18.77 -2.98
C GLN A 68 -2.69 18.67 -2.52
N ILE A 69 -2.51 18.26 -1.26
CA ILE A 69 -1.19 17.91 -0.72
C ILE A 69 -0.91 16.44 -1.07
N LYS A 70 0.24 16.19 -1.72
CA LYS A 70 0.74 14.86 -2.08
C LYS A 70 1.95 14.50 -1.24
N ASN A 71 1.96 13.28 -0.72
CA ASN A 71 3.11 12.70 -0.03
C ASN A 71 3.96 11.93 -1.04
N ILE A 72 5.24 12.30 -1.14
CA ILE A 72 6.21 11.67 -2.05
C ILE A 72 7.43 11.28 -1.26
N PHE A 73 7.84 10.01 -1.37
CA PHE A 73 9.12 9.56 -0.83
C PHE A 73 10.23 9.89 -1.82
N LEU A 74 11.25 10.58 -1.32
CA LEU A 74 12.44 10.92 -2.08
C LEU A 74 13.58 10.03 -1.62
N GLN A 75 14.18 9.30 -2.55
CA GLN A 75 15.35 8.47 -2.33
C GLN A 75 16.59 9.13 -2.93
N VAL A 76 17.64 9.28 -2.12
CA VAL A 76 18.89 9.94 -2.52
C VAL A 76 20.07 9.06 -2.12
N LYS A 77 21.02 8.84 -3.04
CA LYS A 77 22.29 8.18 -2.70
C LYS A 77 23.09 9.09 -1.77
N ALA A 78 23.53 8.55 -0.65
CA ALA A 78 24.27 9.28 0.35
C ALA A 78 25.48 8.50 0.86
N LYS A 79 26.40 9.23 1.48
CA LYS A 79 27.51 8.68 2.25
C LYS A 79 27.41 9.19 3.68
N ILE A 80 27.57 8.31 4.67
CA ILE A 80 27.62 8.73 6.08
C ILE A 80 29.01 9.32 6.33
N VAL A 81 29.08 10.59 6.73
CA VAL A 81 30.35 11.32 6.79
C VAL A 81 30.82 11.64 8.20
N ASN A 82 29.92 11.94 9.13
CA ASN A 82 30.29 12.41 10.47
C ASN A 82 29.34 11.86 11.53
N GLY A 83 29.85 11.64 12.74
CA GLY A 83 29.04 11.40 13.94
C GLY A 83 28.88 12.68 14.76
N PHE A 84 27.67 12.92 15.26
CA PHE A 84 27.31 13.97 16.21
C PHE A 84 26.71 13.34 17.47
N SER A 85 26.53 14.12 18.54
CA SER A 85 25.94 13.63 19.80
C SER A 85 24.49 13.15 19.67
N ASP A 86 23.80 13.56 18.61
CA ASP A 86 22.36 13.38 18.40
C ASP A 86 22.04 12.82 16.99
N GLY A 87 23.03 12.28 16.29
CA GLY A 87 22.85 11.73 14.94
C GLY A 87 24.15 11.55 14.15
N VAL A 88 24.00 11.26 12.87
CA VAL A 88 25.09 11.24 11.89
C VAL A 88 24.79 12.19 10.73
N GLY A 89 25.82 12.70 10.08
CA GLY A 89 25.70 13.47 8.85
C GLY A 89 25.71 12.56 7.63
N LEU A 90 24.78 12.80 6.71
CA LEU A 90 24.72 12.22 5.38
C LEU A 90 25.14 13.27 4.36
N ALA A 91 26.08 12.91 3.48
CA ALA A 91 26.45 13.73 2.32
C ALA A 91 25.89 13.09 1.06
N PHE A 92 25.04 13.82 0.32
CA PHE A 92 24.44 13.33 -0.91
C PHE A 92 25.51 13.11 -2.00
N GLN A 93 25.29 12.12 -2.86
CA GLN A 93 26.26 11.65 -3.85
C GLN A 93 25.66 11.74 -5.25
N GLY A 94 26.42 12.30 -6.20
CA GLY A 94 26.06 12.30 -7.62
C GLY A 94 25.00 13.33 -8.04
N LEU A 95 24.68 14.30 -7.19
CA LEU A 95 23.69 15.35 -7.51
C LEU A 95 24.33 16.48 -8.32
N ASP A 96 23.70 16.87 -9.42
CA ASP A 96 24.05 18.07 -10.19
C ASP A 96 23.48 19.35 -9.52
N GLN A 97 23.94 20.54 -9.96
CA GLN A 97 23.47 21.80 -9.37
C GLN A 97 21.97 22.05 -9.53
N GLU A 98 21.35 21.50 -10.56
CA GLU A 98 19.93 21.67 -10.81
C GLU A 98 19.10 20.86 -9.82
N THR A 99 19.50 19.61 -9.57
CA THR A 99 18.91 18.71 -8.57
C THR A 99 19.05 19.30 -7.17
N LEU A 100 20.21 19.88 -6.87
CA LEU A 100 20.45 20.60 -5.61
C LEU A 100 19.47 21.78 -5.46
N GLY A 101 19.24 22.56 -6.52
CA GLY A 101 18.26 23.65 -6.52
C GLY A 101 16.81 23.18 -6.37
N LEU A 102 16.46 22.00 -6.87
CA LEU A 102 15.14 21.40 -6.65
C LEU A 102 14.99 20.91 -5.20
N LEU A 103 16.02 20.30 -4.62
CA LEU A 103 16.04 19.96 -3.19
C LEU A 103 15.94 21.21 -2.31
N GLU A 104 16.49 22.36 -2.71
CA GLU A 104 16.25 23.62 -1.98
C GLU A 104 14.76 24.01 -1.98
N LYS A 105 14.05 23.83 -3.09
CA LYS A 105 12.61 24.10 -3.16
C LYS A 105 11.80 23.13 -2.30
N VAL A 106 12.20 21.86 -2.28
CA VAL A 106 11.65 20.83 -1.37
C VAL A 106 11.74 21.30 0.07
N VAL A 107 12.95 21.69 0.45
CA VAL A 107 13.32 22.08 1.79
C VAL A 107 12.62 23.38 2.21
N ARG A 108 12.38 24.31 1.27
CA ARG A 108 11.64 25.57 1.52
C ARG A 108 10.11 25.42 1.46
N LYS A 109 9.58 24.19 1.31
CA LYS A 109 8.15 23.92 1.09
C LYS A 109 7.55 24.74 -0.06
N SER A 110 8.34 24.98 -1.11
CA SER A 110 7.94 25.77 -2.28
C SER A 110 7.90 24.93 -3.56
N LEU A 111 7.80 23.61 -3.43
CA LEU A 111 7.67 22.69 -4.55
C LEU A 111 6.36 22.94 -5.27
N GLN A 112 6.44 23.00 -6.60
CA GLN A 112 5.28 22.92 -7.46
C GLN A 112 5.27 21.58 -8.20
N ALA A 113 4.12 21.19 -8.77
CA ALA A 113 4.00 19.94 -9.53
C ALA A 113 5.08 19.78 -10.62
N GLY A 114 5.46 20.87 -11.30
CA GLY A 114 6.52 20.85 -12.32
C GLY A 114 7.93 20.57 -11.79
N ASP A 115 8.21 20.87 -10.52
CA ASP A 115 9.50 20.59 -9.88
C ASP A 115 9.65 19.08 -9.58
N VAL A 116 8.54 18.39 -9.30
CA VAL A 116 8.51 16.94 -9.08
C VAL A 116 8.88 16.18 -10.35
N ASP A 117 8.33 16.60 -11.49
CA ASP A 117 8.65 15.95 -12.77
C ASP A 117 10.11 16.19 -13.20
N ALA A 118 10.68 17.34 -12.84
CA ALA A 118 12.10 17.62 -13.03
C ALA A 118 12.99 16.71 -12.16
N LEU A 119 12.61 16.45 -10.91
CA LEU A 119 13.33 15.53 -10.01
C LEU A 119 13.33 14.09 -10.51
N LYS A 120 12.24 13.61 -11.12
CA LYS A 120 12.13 12.23 -11.65
C LYS A 120 13.16 11.90 -12.73
N GLN A 121 13.67 12.91 -13.43
CA GLN A 121 14.59 12.73 -14.56
C GLN A 121 16.07 12.80 -14.15
N LYS A 122 16.38 12.93 -12.86
CA LYS A 122 17.74 13.19 -12.35
C LYS A 122 18.44 11.94 -11.83
N ASP A 123 19.71 11.80 -12.20
CA ASP A 123 20.56 10.72 -11.73
C ASP A 123 20.79 10.81 -10.21
N GLY A 124 20.64 9.67 -9.51
CA GLY A 124 20.84 9.58 -8.07
C GLY A 124 19.64 9.99 -7.22
N VAL A 125 18.53 10.36 -7.85
CA VAL A 125 17.23 10.61 -7.22
C VAL A 125 16.19 9.63 -7.77
N SER A 126 15.51 8.91 -6.89
CA SER A 126 14.30 8.18 -7.24
C SER A 126 13.14 8.68 -6.39
N MET A 127 11.95 8.71 -6.97
CA MET A 127 10.73 9.03 -6.25
C MET A 127 9.84 7.81 -6.17
N ARG A 128 9.34 7.52 -4.97
CA ARG A 128 8.26 6.57 -4.77
C ARG A 128 7.05 7.40 -4.36
N SER A 129 6.00 7.43 -5.19
CA SER A 129 4.69 7.83 -4.67
C SER A 129 4.33 6.86 -3.55
N ASP A 130 3.66 7.33 -2.50
CA ASP A 130 3.05 6.42 -1.53
C ASP A 130 1.84 5.74 -2.20
N ALA A 131 2.13 4.85 -3.17
CA ALA A 131 1.16 4.05 -3.87
C ALA A 131 0.29 3.28 -2.87
N LEU A 132 0.83 2.99 -1.68
CA LEU A 132 0.12 2.37 -0.58
C LEU A 132 -0.88 3.33 0.09
N ALA A 133 -0.51 4.57 0.39
CA ALA A 133 -1.44 5.56 0.93
C ALA A 133 -2.52 5.98 -0.08
N ILE A 134 -2.17 6.12 -1.36
CA ILE A 134 -3.14 6.38 -2.43
C ILE A 134 -4.10 5.18 -2.56
N LEU A 135 -3.55 3.97 -2.57
CA LEU A 135 -4.34 2.75 -2.55
C LEU A 135 -5.30 2.76 -1.36
N LYS A 136 -4.81 2.96 -0.14
CA LYS A 136 -5.64 3.01 1.08
C LYS A 136 -6.79 4.01 0.97
N ALA A 137 -6.51 5.22 0.50
CA ALA A 137 -7.50 6.27 0.35
C ALA A 137 -8.59 5.93 -0.70
N GLN A 138 -8.25 5.16 -1.73
CA GLN A 138 -9.14 4.84 -2.85
C GLN A 138 -9.70 3.41 -2.79
N LEU A 139 -9.24 2.59 -1.85
CA LEU A 139 -9.53 1.16 -1.83
C LEU A 139 -11.00 0.85 -1.62
N GLY A 140 -11.69 1.64 -0.79
CA GLY A 140 -13.14 1.52 -0.61
C GLY A 140 -13.87 1.65 -1.94
N ASP A 141 -13.59 2.72 -2.68
CA ASP A 141 -14.21 3.00 -3.98
C ASP A 141 -13.87 1.90 -5.00
N HIS A 142 -12.62 1.45 -5.05
CA HIS A 142 -12.20 0.36 -5.95
C HIS A 142 -12.92 -0.96 -5.67
N ILE A 143 -13.14 -1.29 -4.39
CA ILE A 143 -13.89 -2.49 -3.99
C ILE A 143 -15.36 -2.33 -4.38
N VAL A 144 -15.97 -1.17 -4.09
CA VAL A 144 -17.38 -0.89 -4.45
C VAL A 144 -17.61 -1.01 -5.95
N ASP A 145 -16.74 -0.39 -6.75
CA ASP A 145 -16.85 -0.44 -8.20
C ASP A 145 -16.71 -1.87 -8.73
N ALA A 146 -15.68 -2.61 -8.29
CA ALA A 146 -15.46 -3.99 -8.71
C ALA A 146 -16.65 -4.90 -8.34
N VAL A 147 -17.19 -4.76 -7.12
CA VAL A 147 -18.37 -5.52 -6.69
C VAL A 147 -19.59 -5.18 -7.55
N ASN A 148 -19.86 -3.90 -7.78
CA ASN A 148 -21.02 -3.46 -8.56
C ASN A 148 -20.97 -3.96 -10.00
N GLU A 149 -19.80 -3.89 -10.64
CA GLU A 149 -19.59 -4.43 -11.99
C GLU A 149 -19.97 -5.91 -12.05
N ILE A 150 -19.47 -6.72 -11.12
CA ILE A 150 -19.72 -8.16 -11.13
C ILE A 150 -21.17 -8.48 -10.78
N PHE A 151 -21.74 -7.81 -9.78
CA PHE A 151 -23.12 -8.06 -9.36
C PHE A 151 -24.13 -7.71 -10.45
N ILE A 152 -23.92 -6.59 -11.14
CA ILE A 152 -24.80 -6.18 -12.23
C ILE A 152 -24.62 -7.10 -13.45
N ALA A 153 -23.38 -7.37 -13.84
CA ALA A 153 -23.08 -8.10 -15.08
C ALA A 153 -23.37 -9.61 -14.99
N PHE A 154 -23.05 -10.24 -13.85
CA PHE A 154 -23.07 -11.70 -13.73
C PHE A 154 -24.17 -12.23 -12.82
N LEU A 155 -24.63 -11.44 -11.84
CA LEU A 155 -25.68 -11.89 -10.90
C LEU A 155 -27.04 -11.26 -11.22
N GLY A 156 -27.09 -10.21 -12.05
CA GLY A 156 -28.31 -9.43 -12.28
C GLY A 156 -28.84 -8.76 -11.00
N MET A 157 -27.96 -8.50 -10.03
CA MET A 157 -28.26 -7.98 -8.71
C MET A 157 -27.60 -6.62 -8.49
N SER A 158 -28.10 -5.88 -7.50
CA SER A 158 -27.41 -4.69 -6.95
C SER A 158 -26.85 -5.00 -5.57
N ALA A 159 -25.65 -4.49 -5.29
CA ALA A 159 -25.09 -4.43 -3.95
C ALA A 159 -25.13 -2.98 -3.44
N GLU A 160 -25.64 -2.79 -2.23
CA GLU A 160 -25.59 -1.51 -1.53
C GLU A 160 -24.35 -1.49 -0.63
N ALA A 161 -23.46 -0.51 -0.85
CA ALA A 161 -22.27 -0.34 -0.03
C ALA A 161 -22.64 0.09 1.39
N GLY A 162 -22.13 -0.66 2.37
CA GLY A 162 -22.21 -0.37 3.79
C GLY A 162 -20.95 0.37 4.30
N PRO A 163 -20.65 0.25 5.61
CA PRO A 163 -19.46 0.87 6.19
C PRO A 163 -18.15 0.39 5.53
N PHE A 164 -17.20 1.30 5.40
CA PHE A 164 -15.80 1.01 5.12
C PHE A 164 -15.03 1.00 6.43
N VAL A 165 -14.23 -0.05 6.66
CA VAL A 165 -13.43 -0.21 7.87
C VAL A 165 -11.98 -0.48 7.47
N GLU A 166 -11.12 0.51 7.68
CA GLU A 166 -9.67 0.32 7.60
C GLU A 166 -9.17 -0.27 8.93
N ARG A 167 -8.35 -1.33 8.85
CA ARG A 167 -7.64 -1.87 10.02
C ARG A 167 -6.21 -1.32 10.06
N SER A 168 -5.76 -0.96 11.26
CA SER A 168 -4.40 -0.51 11.48
C SER A 168 -3.41 -1.68 11.37
N HIS A 169 -2.19 -1.42 10.89
CA HIS A 169 -1.08 -2.40 10.87
C HIS A 169 -0.75 -2.99 12.26
N PHE A 170 -1.18 -2.32 13.34
CA PHE A 170 -0.88 -2.67 14.72
C PHE A 170 -1.96 -3.50 15.41
N ASP A 171 -3.12 -3.69 14.77
CA ASP A 171 -4.19 -4.52 15.33
C ASP A 171 -3.91 -5.99 15.01
N GLU A 172 -4.12 -6.88 15.99
CA GLU A 172 -4.08 -8.32 15.74
C GLU A 172 -5.16 -8.66 14.70
N TYR A 173 -4.78 -9.33 13.61
CA TYR A 173 -5.72 -9.72 12.56
C TYR A 173 -6.75 -10.69 13.14
N GLU A 174 -8.00 -10.26 13.21
CA GLU A 174 -9.11 -11.14 13.56
C GLU A 174 -9.75 -11.64 12.27
N PRO A 175 -9.84 -12.97 12.10
CA PRO A 175 -10.40 -13.55 10.90
C PRO A 175 -11.85 -13.12 10.68
N PRO A 176 -12.33 -13.25 9.44
CA PRO A 176 -13.75 -13.18 9.12
C PRO A 176 -14.61 -14.06 10.02
N ASP A 177 -15.54 -13.46 10.78
CA ASP A 177 -16.61 -14.20 11.44
C ASP A 177 -17.69 -14.51 10.40
N THR A 178 -17.37 -15.44 9.50
CA THR A 178 -18.23 -15.84 8.39
C THR A 178 -18.17 -17.35 8.17
N GLU A 179 -19.22 -17.89 7.56
CA GLU A 179 -19.33 -19.32 7.30
C GLU A 179 -18.57 -19.73 6.04
N VAL A 180 -18.40 -18.79 5.10
CA VAL A 180 -17.75 -19.03 3.80
C VAL A 180 -16.84 -17.86 3.46
N THR A 181 -15.62 -18.17 3.04
CA THR A 181 -14.65 -17.19 2.53
C THR A 181 -13.98 -17.69 1.27
N ALA A 182 -14.11 -16.94 0.19
CA ALA A 182 -13.33 -17.16 -1.03
C ALA A 182 -12.10 -16.24 -1.02
N LEU A 183 -10.93 -16.81 -1.29
CA LEU A 183 -9.63 -16.16 -1.19
C LEU A 183 -8.91 -16.16 -2.54
N ILE A 184 -8.41 -14.98 -2.92
CA ILE A 184 -7.50 -14.77 -4.05
C ILE A 184 -6.27 -14.01 -3.53
N MET A 185 -5.08 -14.50 -3.83
CA MET A 185 -3.84 -13.83 -3.43
C MET A 185 -3.26 -13.00 -4.57
N PHE A 186 -2.70 -11.85 -4.22
CA PHE A 186 -1.87 -10.99 -5.07
C PHE A 186 -0.38 -11.33 -4.87
N ASN A 187 0.36 -11.39 -5.97
CA ASN A 187 1.82 -11.43 -5.95
C ASN A 187 2.42 -10.51 -7.02
N GLY A 188 3.67 -10.10 -6.86
CA GLY A 188 4.37 -9.21 -7.79
C GLY A 188 4.62 -7.83 -7.19
N GLY A 189 4.19 -6.76 -7.88
CA GLY A 189 4.40 -5.36 -7.47
C GLY A 189 3.76 -4.98 -6.13
N ILE A 190 2.77 -5.75 -5.68
CA ILE A 190 2.17 -5.70 -4.35
C ILE A 190 1.92 -7.13 -3.86
N THR A 191 2.09 -7.38 -2.56
CA THR A 191 1.77 -8.67 -1.95
C THR A 191 0.53 -8.55 -1.09
N GLY A 192 -0.42 -9.47 -1.21
CA GLY A 192 -1.71 -9.31 -0.56
C GLY A 192 -2.76 -10.26 -1.06
N GLY A 193 -4.01 -9.83 -1.03
CA GLY A 193 -5.12 -10.58 -1.58
C GLY A 193 -6.48 -9.97 -1.26
N VAL A 194 -7.50 -10.70 -1.70
CA VAL A 194 -8.91 -10.37 -1.53
C VAL A 194 -9.60 -11.54 -0.86
N HIS A 195 -10.36 -11.25 0.19
CA HIS A 195 -11.39 -12.13 0.70
C HIS A 195 -12.76 -11.65 0.28
N LEU A 196 -13.59 -12.57 -0.22
CA LEU A 196 -15.03 -12.42 -0.26
C LEU A 196 -15.62 -13.27 0.88
N CYS A 197 -16.17 -12.60 1.89
CA CYS A 197 -16.64 -13.25 3.12
C CYS A 197 -18.16 -13.13 3.26
N SER A 198 -18.83 -14.22 3.58
CA SER A 198 -20.28 -14.24 3.65
C SER A 198 -20.85 -15.39 4.50
N PRO A 199 -22.10 -15.28 4.96
CA PRO A 199 -22.88 -16.43 5.41
C PRO A 199 -23.15 -17.41 4.27
N LEU A 200 -23.40 -18.68 4.59
CA LEU A 200 -23.65 -19.73 3.60
C LEU A 200 -24.86 -19.43 2.70
N HIS A 201 -25.92 -18.85 3.26
CA HIS A 201 -27.13 -18.52 2.50
C HIS A 201 -26.88 -17.50 1.39
N PHE A 202 -25.90 -16.60 1.56
CA PHE A 202 -25.48 -15.69 0.51
C PHE A 202 -24.81 -16.47 -0.61
N GLY A 203 -23.91 -17.40 -0.27
CA GLY A 203 -23.20 -18.24 -1.23
C GLY A 203 -24.15 -19.02 -2.15
N ILE A 204 -25.15 -19.68 -1.56
CA ILE A 204 -26.16 -20.44 -2.31
C ILE A 204 -26.93 -19.52 -3.28
N GLN A 205 -27.41 -18.37 -2.81
CA GLN A 205 -28.19 -17.46 -3.64
C GLN A 205 -27.37 -16.78 -4.74
N ALA A 206 -26.14 -16.37 -4.43
CA ALA A 206 -25.22 -15.80 -5.41
C ALA A 206 -24.85 -16.82 -6.50
N ALA A 207 -24.61 -18.07 -6.12
CA ALA A 207 -24.36 -19.16 -7.06
C ALA A 207 -25.59 -19.46 -7.93
N GLY A 208 -26.79 -19.54 -7.34
CA GLY A 208 -28.02 -19.74 -8.08
C GLY A 208 -28.25 -18.63 -9.11
N ALA A 209 -28.02 -17.37 -8.74
CA ALA A 209 -28.11 -16.23 -9.66
C ALA A 209 -27.10 -16.32 -10.81
N MET A 210 -25.84 -16.64 -10.49
CA MET A 210 -24.76 -16.76 -11.49
C MET A 210 -25.00 -17.91 -12.48
N LEU A 211 -25.59 -19.02 -12.00
CA LEU A 211 -25.89 -20.21 -12.80
C LEU A 211 -27.28 -20.15 -13.45
N MET A 212 -28.07 -19.11 -13.16
CA MET A 212 -29.48 -18.98 -13.55
C MET A 212 -30.33 -20.19 -13.09
N ASP A 213 -30.06 -20.68 -11.88
CA ASP A 213 -30.74 -21.81 -11.26
C ASP A 213 -31.35 -21.41 -9.91
N ASP A 214 -32.64 -21.06 -9.94
CA ASP A 214 -33.44 -20.71 -8.75
C ASP A 214 -33.71 -21.91 -7.83
N SER A 215 -33.39 -23.13 -8.27
CA SER A 215 -33.59 -24.37 -7.51
C SER A 215 -32.33 -24.84 -6.79
N LEU A 216 -31.22 -24.10 -6.93
CA LEU A 216 -29.96 -24.44 -6.27
C LEU A 216 -30.18 -24.48 -4.75
N ASP A 217 -29.98 -25.66 -4.17
CA ASP A 217 -29.98 -25.85 -2.73
C ASP A 217 -28.63 -26.41 -2.25
N PHE A 218 -28.40 -26.35 -0.95
CA PHE A 218 -27.16 -26.83 -0.35
C PHE A 218 -27.28 -28.30 0.06
N LYS A 219 -27.45 -29.17 -0.93
CA LYS A 219 -27.27 -30.62 -0.81
C LYS A 219 -25.87 -31.00 -1.30
N ARG A 220 -25.33 -32.10 -0.77
CA ARG A 220 -24.00 -32.65 -1.12
C ARG A 220 -23.68 -32.71 -2.62
N GLU A 221 -24.67 -32.89 -3.48
CA GLU A 221 -24.48 -32.95 -4.94
C GLU A 221 -24.31 -31.57 -5.60
N GLN A 222 -24.75 -30.49 -4.95
CA GLN A 222 -24.73 -29.11 -5.45
C GLN A 222 -23.72 -28.22 -4.71
N GLU A 223 -23.09 -28.70 -3.62
CA GLU A 223 -22.08 -27.96 -2.84
C GLU A 223 -20.91 -27.47 -3.72
N GLU A 224 -20.38 -28.34 -4.60
CA GLU A 224 -19.27 -28.00 -5.50
C GLU A 224 -19.63 -26.83 -6.42
N MET A 225 -20.86 -26.80 -6.93
CA MET A 225 -21.34 -25.70 -7.81
C MET A 225 -21.39 -24.36 -7.07
N VAL A 226 -21.75 -24.38 -5.77
CA VAL A 226 -21.75 -23.18 -4.93
C VAL A 226 -20.33 -22.67 -4.71
N TRP A 227 -19.38 -23.57 -4.46
CA TRP A 227 -17.98 -23.20 -4.23
C TRP A 227 -17.31 -22.69 -5.49
N ASP A 228 -17.53 -23.33 -6.63
CA ASP A 228 -16.98 -22.88 -7.91
C ASP A 228 -17.53 -21.49 -8.27
N ALA A 229 -18.84 -21.27 -8.13
CA ALA A 229 -19.45 -19.97 -8.40
C ALA A 229 -18.90 -18.87 -7.47
N LEU A 230 -18.78 -19.13 -6.16
CA LEU A 230 -18.18 -18.18 -5.23
C LEU A 230 -16.71 -17.90 -5.52
N GLY A 231 -15.95 -18.93 -5.89
CA GLY A 231 -14.57 -18.80 -6.31
C GLY A 231 -14.43 -17.90 -7.53
N GLU A 232 -15.28 -18.09 -8.53
CA GLU A 232 -15.31 -17.25 -9.73
C GLU A 232 -15.73 -15.81 -9.42
N ILE A 233 -16.76 -15.58 -8.59
CA ILE A 233 -17.16 -14.23 -8.18
C ILE A 233 -15.98 -13.52 -7.49
N ALA A 234 -15.31 -14.20 -6.55
CA ALA A 234 -14.16 -13.64 -5.86
C ALA A 234 -12.99 -13.35 -6.81
N ASN A 235 -12.73 -14.24 -7.77
CA ASN A 235 -11.69 -14.07 -8.79
C ASN A 235 -11.98 -12.85 -9.69
N GLN A 236 -13.24 -12.67 -10.11
CA GLN A 236 -13.64 -11.52 -10.91
C GLN A 236 -13.55 -10.20 -10.12
N ILE A 237 -13.98 -10.18 -8.85
CA ILE A 237 -13.82 -9.01 -7.97
C ILE A 237 -12.33 -8.68 -7.80
N ALA A 238 -11.49 -9.68 -7.54
CA ALA A 238 -10.05 -9.52 -7.40
C ALA A 238 -9.40 -8.96 -8.69
N GLY A 239 -9.82 -9.44 -9.87
CA GLY A 239 -9.39 -8.89 -11.16
C GLY A 239 -9.85 -7.45 -11.39
N GLY A 240 -11.08 -7.11 -10.97
CA GLY A 240 -11.60 -5.74 -11.01
C GLY A 240 -10.80 -4.78 -10.12
N ILE A 241 -10.40 -5.22 -8.92
CA ILE A 241 -9.53 -4.46 -8.01
C ILE A 241 -8.13 -4.35 -8.60
N GLN A 242 -7.53 -5.46 -9.04
CA GLN A 242 -6.21 -5.52 -9.67
C GLN A 242 -6.11 -4.51 -10.80
N THR A 243 -7.06 -4.51 -11.74
CA THR A 243 -7.07 -3.59 -12.90
C THR A 243 -7.01 -2.12 -12.47
N ARG A 244 -7.70 -1.75 -11.38
CA ARG A 244 -7.74 -0.39 -10.84
C ARG A 244 -6.43 0.02 -10.17
N ILE A 245 -5.72 -0.94 -9.57
CA ILE A 245 -4.49 -0.66 -8.82
C ILE A 245 -3.22 -0.87 -9.66
N SER A 246 -3.28 -1.60 -10.79
CA SER A 246 -2.15 -1.89 -11.68
C SER A 246 -1.47 -0.65 -12.26
N GLY A 247 -2.11 0.52 -12.25
CA GLY A 247 -1.45 1.78 -12.64
C GLY A 247 -0.40 2.28 -11.65
N ASN A 248 -0.45 1.79 -10.40
CA ASN A 248 0.40 2.24 -9.29
C ASN A 248 1.47 1.23 -8.87
N PHE A 249 1.40 -0.01 -9.37
CA PHE A 249 2.30 -1.10 -9.02
C PHE A 249 2.80 -1.79 -10.29
N ASP A 250 3.98 -2.42 -10.20
CA ASP A 250 4.45 -3.35 -11.23
C ASP A 250 3.46 -4.53 -11.38
N GLU A 251 3.71 -5.41 -12.35
CA GLU A 251 2.86 -6.56 -12.66
C GLU A 251 2.36 -7.29 -11.39
N ILE A 252 1.03 -7.37 -11.26
CA ILE A 252 0.32 -8.07 -10.18
C ILE A 252 -0.25 -9.35 -10.78
N ASN A 253 0.01 -10.52 -10.21
CA ASN A 253 -0.64 -11.76 -10.60
C ASN A 253 -1.60 -12.25 -9.52
N LEU A 254 -2.69 -12.88 -9.98
CA LEU A 254 -3.70 -13.49 -9.12
C LEU A 254 -3.46 -15.00 -9.01
N THR A 255 -3.67 -15.57 -7.83
CA THR A 255 -3.74 -17.02 -7.66
C THR A 255 -5.13 -17.56 -8.05
N PRO A 256 -5.25 -18.87 -8.34
CA PRO A 256 -6.57 -19.50 -8.42
C PRO A 256 -7.40 -19.30 -7.13
N PRO A 257 -8.73 -19.29 -7.24
CA PRO A 257 -9.63 -19.20 -6.07
C PRO A 257 -9.47 -20.36 -5.12
N ASN A 258 -9.52 -20.05 -3.82
CA ASN A 258 -9.65 -21.04 -2.76
C ASN A 258 -10.89 -20.70 -1.93
N VAL A 259 -11.81 -21.64 -1.77
CA VAL A 259 -13.00 -21.47 -0.93
C VAL A 259 -12.81 -22.22 0.38
N ILE A 260 -12.94 -21.49 1.48
CA ILE A 260 -12.85 -21.99 2.85
C ILE A 260 -14.26 -22.00 3.42
N VAL A 261 -14.66 -23.14 3.97
CA VAL A 261 -16.01 -23.38 4.49
C VAL A 261 -15.93 -23.85 5.93
N GLY A 262 -16.72 -23.22 6.80
CA GLY A 262 -16.84 -23.58 8.20
C GLY A 262 -16.72 -22.37 9.10
N PRO A 263 -17.35 -22.39 10.29
CA PRO A 263 -17.26 -21.29 11.22
C PRO A 263 -15.88 -21.25 11.90
N ASN A 264 -15.46 -20.05 12.33
CA ASN A 264 -14.31 -19.84 13.23
C ASN A 264 -12.94 -20.32 12.70
N PHE A 265 -12.72 -20.36 11.39
CA PHE A 265 -11.37 -20.64 10.86
C PHE A 265 -10.44 -19.44 11.11
N LYS A 266 -9.13 -19.71 11.24
CA LYS A 266 -8.11 -18.67 11.41
C LYS A 266 -7.16 -18.69 10.23
N ILE A 267 -6.96 -17.51 9.62
CA ILE A 267 -5.89 -17.31 8.63
C ILE A 267 -4.76 -16.55 9.32
N ASN A 268 -3.57 -17.15 9.33
CA ASN A 268 -2.36 -16.53 9.86
C ASN A 268 -1.47 -16.10 8.70
N TYR A 269 -1.20 -14.80 8.61
CA TYR A 269 -0.23 -14.26 7.66
C TYR A 269 1.14 -14.12 8.33
N SER A 270 2.21 -14.42 7.59
CA SER A 270 3.58 -14.37 8.09
C SER A 270 4.18 -12.96 8.16
N LYS A 271 3.44 -11.95 7.73
CA LYS A 271 3.82 -10.53 7.69
C LYS A 271 2.71 -9.67 8.26
N SER A 272 3.05 -8.51 8.80
CA SER A 272 2.09 -7.45 9.10
C SER A 272 1.50 -6.93 7.79
N LEU A 273 0.16 -6.87 7.71
CA LEU A 273 -0.57 -6.46 6.52
C LEU A 273 -1.46 -5.26 6.88
N SER A 274 -1.58 -4.30 5.96
CA SER A 274 -2.73 -3.41 5.95
C SER A 274 -3.95 -4.18 5.48
N SER A 275 -5.13 -3.90 6.03
CA SER A 275 -6.36 -4.38 5.43
C SER A 275 -7.47 -3.35 5.49
N ALA A 276 -8.36 -3.43 4.52
CA ALA A 276 -9.57 -2.65 4.50
C ALA A 276 -10.75 -3.53 4.12
N ARG A 277 -11.86 -3.36 4.85
CA ARG A 277 -13.11 -4.11 4.68
C ARG A 277 -14.19 -3.18 4.19
N GLN A 278 -14.81 -3.55 3.08
CA GLN A 278 -16.02 -2.90 2.59
C GLN A 278 -17.19 -3.86 2.79
N PHE A 279 -18.15 -3.44 3.61
CA PHE A 279 -19.37 -4.21 3.85
C PHE A 279 -20.41 -3.92 2.76
N PHE A 280 -21.27 -4.89 2.50
CA PHE A 280 -22.34 -4.78 1.52
C PHE A 280 -23.63 -5.45 1.98
N LYS A 281 -24.74 -4.95 1.44
CA LYS A 281 -26.04 -5.60 1.51
C LYS A 281 -26.54 -5.87 0.10
N SER A 282 -27.04 -7.08 -0.14
CA SER A 282 -27.65 -7.45 -1.42
C SER A 282 -28.96 -8.20 -1.21
N GLN A 283 -29.64 -8.56 -2.30
CA GLN A 283 -30.80 -9.44 -2.27
C GLN A 283 -30.46 -10.84 -1.71
N ALA A 284 -29.24 -11.33 -2.00
CA ALA A 284 -28.72 -12.61 -1.52
C ALA A 284 -28.37 -12.62 -0.02
N GLY A 285 -28.27 -11.44 0.62
CA GLY A 285 -27.89 -11.28 2.02
C GLY A 285 -26.69 -10.34 2.21
N PRO A 286 -26.23 -10.19 3.46
CA PRO A 286 -25.03 -9.41 3.78
C PRO A 286 -23.76 -10.17 3.42
N PHE A 287 -22.76 -9.44 2.97
CA PHE A 287 -21.40 -9.95 2.74
C PHE A 287 -20.42 -8.81 2.91
N TYR A 288 -19.12 -9.11 2.86
CA TYR A 288 -18.12 -8.06 2.75
C TYR A 288 -16.93 -8.55 1.93
N VAL A 289 -16.18 -7.58 1.42
CA VAL A 289 -14.92 -7.81 0.72
C VAL A 289 -13.81 -7.17 1.55
N GLU A 290 -12.77 -7.94 1.85
CA GLU A 290 -11.55 -7.47 2.49
C GLU A 290 -10.42 -7.51 1.49
N CYS A 291 -9.75 -6.37 1.28
CA CYS A 291 -8.48 -6.34 0.56
C CYS A 291 -7.36 -6.10 1.58
N PHE A 292 -6.35 -6.96 1.56
CA PHE A 292 -5.20 -6.91 2.47
C PHE A 292 -3.90 -6.90 1.67
N PHE A 293 -2.89 -6.16 2.13
CA PHE A 293 -1.65 -5.97 1.38
C PHE A 293 -0.47 -5.48 2.24
N ALA A 294 0.73 -5.67 1.69
CA ALA A 294 2.02 -5.14 2.14
C ALA A 294 2.97 -4.91 0.95
#